data_AF-M1WJT0-F1
#
_entry.id   AF-M1WJT0-F1
#
_cell.length_a   1.000
_cell.length_b   1.000
_cell.length_c   1.000
_cell.angle_alpha   90.00
_cell.angle_beta   90.00
_cell.angle_gamma   90.00
#
_symmetry.space_group_name_H-M   'P 1'
#
loop_
_entity.id
_entity.type
_entity.pdbx_description
1 polymer ?
#
loop_
_entity_poly.entity_id
_entity_poly.type
_entity_poly.pdbx_seq_one_letter_code
_entity_poly.pdbx_strand_id
1 'polypeptide(L)' 'MKDLDVPPYNHGGGSVEYVGEELIPAGALSYKGPCPPSGSHDYEFTVKAVNTEGDILLGEGKAERQYPPK' A
#
# COMPACT_ATOMS: atom_id res chain seq x y z
N MET A 1 1.28 2.09 1.86
CA MET A 1 1.50 3.07 0.76
C MET A 1 2.81 3.78 1.04
N LYS A 2 3.57 4.13 0.00
CA LYS A 2 4.77 4.95 0.09
C LYS A 2 4.61 6.17 -0.80
N ASP A 3 4.88 7.35 -0.26
CA ASP A 3 5.09 8.58 -1.03
C ASP A 3 6.54 8.57 -1.52
N LEU A 4 6.75 8.58 -2.83
CA LEU A 4 8.08 8.51 -3.44
C LEU A 4 8.83 9.83 -3.35
N ASP A 5 8.11 10.95 -3.24
CA ASP A 5 8.64 12.30 -3.06
C ASP A 5 8.95 12.61 -1.60
N VAL A 6 8.20 12.00 -0.66
CA VAL A 6 8.43 12.10 0.80
C VAL A 6 8.53 10.72 1.47
N PRO A 7 9.56 9.90 1.18
CA PRO A 7 9.68 8.54 1.71
C PRO A 7 9.60 8.37 3.24
N PRO A 8 10.06 9.32 4.08
CA PRO A 8 9.96 9.19 5.53
C PRO A 8 8.53 9.30 6.08
N TYR A 9 7.57 9.83 5.31
CA TYR A 9 6.21 9.98 5.80
C TYR A 9 5.50 8.63 5.83
N ASN A 10 5.09 8.20 7.02
CA ASN A 10 4.38 6.94 7.19
C ASN A 10 2.90 7.10 6.81
N HIS A 11 2.56 6.68 5.59
CA HIS A 11 1.18 6.58 5.12
C HIS A 11 0.41 5.39 5.72
N GLY A 12 1.05 4.49 6.45
CA GLY A 12 0.39 3.31 7.01
C GLY A 12 0.15 2.20 5.98
N GLY A 13 -0.79 1.33 6.32
CA GLY A 13 -1.04 0.04 5.68
C GLY A 13 -1.57 -0.96 6.70
N GLY A 14 -1.30 -2.23 6.47
CA GLY A 14 -1.68 -3.29 7.39
C GLY A 14 -1.51 -4.67 6.77
N SER A 15 -1.88 -5.67 7.55
CA SER A 15 -1.94 -7.06 7.11
C SER A 15 -3.39 -7.53 7.19
N VAL A 16 -3.78 -8.39 6.26
CA VAL A 16 -5.08 -9.06 6.26
C VAL A 16 -4.83 -10.56 6.10
N GLU A 17 -5.53 -11.36 6.88
CA GLU A 17 -5.43 -12.82 6.77
C GLU A 17 -6.05 -13.28 5.45
N TYR A 18 -5.35 -14.15 4.73
CA TYR A 18 -5.88 -14.76 3.52
C TYR A 18 -6.78 -15.94 3.89
N VAL A 19 -8.10 -15.72 3.78
CA VAL A 19 -9.13 -16.74 4.08
C VAL A 19 -9.73 -17.37 2.82
N GLY A 20 -9.03 -17.29 1.68
CA GLY A 20 -9.48 -17.80 0.38
C GLY A 20 -10.29 -16.80 -0.44
N GLU A 21 -10.30 -15.52 -0.07
CA GLU A 21 -10.98 -14.44 -0.79
C GLU A 21 -10.05 -13.74 -1.79
N GLU A 22 -10.60 -13.32 -2.93
CA GLU A 22 -9.84 -12.57 -3.96
C GLU A 22 -9.83 -11.05 -3.71
N LEU A 23 -10.65 -10.57 -2.77
CA LEU A 23 -10.83 -9.15 -2.47
C LEU A 23 -10.43 -8.84 -1.04
N ILE A 24 -9.72 -7.74 -0.85
CA ILE A 24 -9.46 -7.18 0.48
C ILE A 24 -10.69 -6.33 0.86
N PRO A 25 -11.40 -6.64 1.95
CA PRO A 25 -12.58 -5.88 2.35
C PRO A 25 -12.27 -4.40 2.60
N ALA A 26 -13.22 -3.53 2.26
CA ALA A 26 -13.11 -2.11 2.58
C ALA A 26 -12.97 -1.92 4.09
N GLY A 27 -11.98 -1.13 4.51
CA GLY A 27 -11.68 -0.89 5.92
C GLY A 27 -10.77 -1.93 6.58
N ALA A 28 -10.35 -3.00 5.89
CA ALA A 28 -9.39 -3.97 6.42
C ALA A 28 -7.98 -3.39 6.63
N LEU A 29 -7.66 -2.28 5.96
CA LEU A 29 -6.37 -1.59 6.05
C LEU A 29 -6.57 -0.16 6.55
N SER A 30 -5.61 0.32 7.34
CA SER A 30 -5.59 1.71 7.83
C SER A 30 -4.43 2.45 7.19
N TYR A 31 -4.73 3.42 6.33
CA TYR A 31 -3.72 4.23 5.67
C TYR A 31 -4.19 5.68 5.54
N LYS A 32 -3.22 6.58 5.52
CA LYS A 32 -3.41 7.99 5.17
C LYS A 32 -3.32 8.11 3.66
N GLY A 33 -4.40 8.58 3.04
CA GLY A 33 -4.43 8.82 1.60
C GLY A 33 -3.44 9.91 1.15
N PRO A 34 -3.30 10.09 -0.17
CA PRO A 34 -2.49 11.16 -0.76
C PRO A 34 -2.96 12.54 -0.29
N CYS A 35 -2.03 13.37 0.19
CA CYS A 35 -2.29 14.76 0.57
C CYS A 35 -1.01 15.58 0.38
N PRO A 36 -0.52 15.71 -0.87
CA PRO A 36 0.70 16.45 -1.15
C PRO A 36 0.49 17.94 -0.76
N PRO A 37 1.41 18.54 0.02
CA PRO A 37 1.26 19.92 0.48
C PRO A 37 1.34 20.94 -0.67
N SER A 38 2.01 20.57 -1.77
CA SER A 38 2.04 21.35 -3.01
C SER A 38 2.34 20.42 -4.20
N GLY A 39 1.83 20.77 -5.38
CA GLY A 39 2.07 20.01 -6.60
C GLY A 39 1.44 18.61 -6.60
N SER A 40 2.09 17.70 -7.32
CA SER A 40 1.72 16.28 -7.40
C SER A 40 2.88 15.44 -6.89
N HIS A 41 2.57 14.36 -6.17
CA HIS A 41 3.55 13.35 -5.77
C HIS A 41 3.21 12.01 -6.41
N ASP A 42 4.19 11.13 -6.53
CA ASP A 42 4.04 9.76 -6.97
C ASP A 42 3.92 8.81 -5.75
N TYR A 43 2.86 8.00 -5.75
CA TYR A 43 2.54 7.10 -4.64
C TYR A 43 2.59 5.65 -5.09
N GLU A 44 3.28 4.80 -4.32
CA GLU A 44 3.37 3.36 -4.54
C GLU A 44 2.55 2.58 -3.50
N PHE A 45 1.74 1.64 -3.98
CA PHE A 45 1.22 0.54 -3.18
C PHE A 45 2.01 -0.73 -3.48
N THR A 46 2.55 -1.35 -2.43
CA THR A 46 3.11 -2.70 -2.48
C THR A 46 2.20 -3.64 -1.70
N VAL A 47 1.87 -4.79 -2.28
CA VAL A 47 1.17 -5.90 -1.63
C VAL A 47 2.10 -7.09 -1.62
N LYS A 48 2.28 -7.71 -0.45
CA LYS A 48 3.11 -8.91 -0.28
C LYS A 48 2.24 -10.05 0.21
N ALA A 49 2.30 -11.17 -0.49
CA ALA A 49 1.76 -12.44 -0.01
C ALA A 49 2.89 -13.16 0.74
N VAL A 50 2.63 -13.56 1.98
CA VAL A 50 3.58 -14.28 2.83
C VAL A 50 2.97 -15.60 3.30
N ASN A 51 3.80 -16.55 3.72
CA ASN A 51 3.33 -17.77 4.39
C ASN A 51 2.65 -17.44 5.74
N THR A 52 2.05 -18.44 6.36
CA THR A 52 1.34 -18.31 7.64
C THR A 52 2.21 -17.76 8.76
N GLU A 53 3.52 -18.04 8.75
CA GLU A 53 4.48 -17.56 9.75
C GLU A 53 4.91 -16.11 9.50
N GLY A 54 4.66 -15.57 8.31
CA GLY A 54 4.96 -14.20 7.91
C GLY A 54 6.42 -13.94 7.52
N ASP A 55 7.24 -14.98 7.43
CA ASP A 55 8.68 -14.90 7.19
C ASP A 55 9.09 -15.25 5.75
N ILE A 56 8.26 -16.01 5.02
CA ILE A 56 8.51 -16.37 3.62
C ILE A 56 7.63 -15.54 2.69
N LEU A 57 8.24 -14.80 1.78
CA LEU A 57 7.55 -14.10 0.69
C LEU A 57 7.14 -15.08 -0.41
N LEU A 58 5.84 -15.20 -0.64
CA LEU A 58 5.24 -16.04 -1.69
C LEU A 58 5.01 -15.26 -2.99
N GLY A 59 4.80 -13.95 -2.91
CA GLY A 59 4.58 -13.10 -4.06
C GLY A 59 4.53 -11.62 -3.68
N GLU A 60 4.79 -10.76 -4.67
CA GLU A 60 4.75 -9.31 -4.51
C GLU A 60 4.10 -8.66 -5.72
N GLY A 61 3.18 -7.73 -5.47
CA GLY A 61 2.56 -6.88 -6.47
C GLY A 61 2.80 -5.41 -6.12
N LYS A 62 3.04 -4.58 -7.14
CA LYS A 62 3.27 -3.15 -6.99
C LYS A 62 2.47 -2.35 -8.01
N ALA A 63 1.98 -1.19 -7.59
CA ALA A 63 1.34 -0.22 -8.45
C ALA A 63 1.73 1.19 -8.01
N GLU A 64 2.09 2.02 -8.98
CA GLU A 64 2.45 3.42 -8.77
C GLU A 64 1.42 4.33 -9.45
N ARG A 65 1.07 5.43 -8.80
CA ARG A 65 0.18 6.44 -9.37
C ARG A 65 0.47 7.83 -8.81
N GLN A 66 0.45 8.81 -9.70
CA GLN A 66 0.52 10.23 -9.36
C GLN A 66 -0.79 10.75 -8.75
N TYR A 67 -0.68 11.61 -7.74
CA TYR A 67 -1.81 12.36 -7.16
C TYR A 67 -1.45 13.83 -6.89
N PRO A 68 -2.29 14.81 -7.28
CA PRO A 68 -3.45 14.64 -8.15
C PRO A 68 -3.05 14.10 -9.53
N PRO A 69 -3.87 13.26 -10.16
CA PRO A 69 -3.57 12.75 -11.51
C PRO A 69 -3.55 13.91 -12.51
N LYS A 70 -2.69 13.79 -13.52
CA LYS A 70 -2.63 14.71 -14.68
C LYS A 70 -3.84 14.56 -15.59
#